data_AF-A0A562IUL5-F1
#
_entry.id   AF-A0A562IUL5-F1
#
_cell.length_a   1.000
_cell.length_b   1.000
_cell.length_c   1.000
_cell.angle_alpha   90.00
_cell.angle_beta   90.00
_cell.angle_gamma   90.00
#
_symmetry.space_group_name_H-M   'P 1'
#
loop_
_entity.id
_entity.type
_entity.pdbx_description
1 polymer ?
#
loop_
_entity_poly.entity_id
_entity_poly.type
_entity_poly.pdbx_seq_one_letter_code
_entity_poly.pdbx_strand_id
1 'polypeptide(L)'
;MDLSTIVARAAGLASQAGGTALKQLQHIRVPGVGQASVTDDPGTSARRWRAVTVRTDPEQLRTTTPAPLAAFGDRLEVRVTPAPGDRGAELAARFRGPVTEEEIGELRSALREAKQLVEVGEVLRVDPQPHGHRKPTPQGEALEGMTKAAPKEGVL
;
A
#
# COMPACT_ATOMS: atom_id res chain seq x y z
N MET A 1 25.05 -24.01 -20.01
CA MET A 1 24.40 -22.78 -20.48
C MET A 1 25.35 -21.63 -20.22
N ASP A 2 25.66 -20.84 -21.25
CA ASP A 2 26.72 -19.83 -21.24
C ASP A 2 26.22 -18.49 -20.68
N LEU A 3 26.99 -17.91 -19.75
CA LEU A 3 26.70 -16.66 -19.02
C LEU A 3 26.56 -15.46 -19.98
N SER A 4 27.22 -15.52 -21.13
CA SER A 4 27.13 -14.53 -22.20
C SER A 4 25.70 -14.36 -22.75
N THR A 5 24.92 -15.45 -22.77
CA THR A 5 23.56 -15.48 -23.33
C THR A 5 22.52 -14.89 -22.36
N ILE A 6 22.80 -14.93 -21.06
CA ILE A 6 21.93 -14.38 -20.01
C ILE A 6 22.02 -12.85 -19.97
N VAL A 7 23.25 -12.30 -20.10
CA VAL A 7 23.48 -10.84 -20.11
C VAL A 7 22.89 -10.20 -21.37
N ALA A 8 22.99 -10.87 -22.53
CA ALA A 8 22.42 -10.37 -23.78
C ALA A 8 20.88 -10.28 -23.76
N ARG A 9 20.20 -11.19 -23.03
CA ARG A 9 18.73 -11.12 -22.86
C ARG A 9 18.30 -10.04 -21.87
N ALA A 10 19.13 -9.71 -20.88
CA ALA A 10 18.86 -8.61 -19.94
C ALA A 10 19.05 -7.22 -20.58
N ALA A 11 20.00 -7.09 -21.51
CA ALA A 11 20.26 -5.81 -22.19
C ALA A 11 19.21 -5.47 -23.28
N GLY A 12 18.53 -6.47 -23.84
CA GLY A 12 17.56 -6.28 -24.93
C GLY A 12 16.19 -5.74 -24.52
N LEU A 13 15.87 -5.66 -23.23
CA LEU A 13 14.57 -5.22 -22.71
C LEU A 13 14.56 -3.78 -22.18
N ALA A 14 15.68 -3.06 -22.26
CA ALA A 14 15.80 -1.72 -21.67
C ALA A 14 15.48 -0.56 -22.62
N SER A 15 15.20 -0.81 -23.91
CA SER A 15 15.07 0.27 -24.91
C SER A 15 13.67 0.56 -25.43
N GLN A 16 12.62 -0.17 -25.01
CA GLN A 16 11.24 0.16 -25.44
C GLN A 16 10.22 -0.06 -24.31
N ALA A 17 9.46 1.00 -24.03
CA ALA A 17 8.29 1.06 -23.14
C ALA A 17 8.57 0.95 -21.62
N GLY A 18 8.92 2.10 -21.02
CA GLY A 18 8.83 2.30 -19.57
C GLY A 18 7.40 2.01 -19.06
N GLY A 19 7.30 1.13 -18.06
CA GLY A 19 6.07 0.85 -17.31
C GLY A 19 5.52 -0.57 -17.47
N THR A 20 5.43 -1.11 -18.69
CA THR A 20 4.76 -2.42 -18.92
C THR A 20 5.69 -3.63 -18.70
N ALA A 21 6.99 -3.50 -18.98
CA ALA A 21 7.95 -4.58 -18.76
C ALA A 21 8.17 -4.89 -17.26
N LEU A 22 8.02 -3.90 -16.37
CA LEU A 22 8.14 -4.10 -14.92
C LEU A 22 7.01 -5.00 -14.36
N LYS A 23 5.79 -4.91 -14.92
CA LYS A 23 4.69 -5.83 -14.58
C LYS A 23 5.00 -7.27 -14.94
N GLN A 24 5.79 -7.54 -15.98
CA GLN A 24 6.17 -8.91 -16.33
C GLN A 24 7.24 -9.50 -15.40
N LEU A 25 8.05 -8.65 -14.76
CA LEU A 25 9.08 -9.10 -13.81
C LEU A 25 8.53 -9.36 -12.40
N GLN A 26 7.28 -8.97 -12.10
CA GLN A 26 6.64 -9.22 -10.80
C GLN A 26 6.49 -10.71 -10.45
N HIS A 27 6.64 -11.60 -11.44
CA HIS A 27 6.58 -13.05 -11.28
C HIS A 27 7.95 -13.69 -11.08
N ILE A 28 9.04 -12.93 -11.20
CA ILE A 28 10.39 -13.45 -10.97
C ILE A 28 10.62 -13.53 -9.46
N ARG A 29 10.66 -14.76 -8.98
CA ARG A 29 10.90 -15.08 -7.57
C ARG A 29 12.39 -14.81 -7.25
N VAL A 30 12.68 -13.69 -6.60
CA VAL A 30 14.03 -13.38 -6.09
C VAL A 30 14.17 -13.99 -4.69
N PRO A 31 15.05 -14.98 -4.48
CA PRO A 31 15.30 -15.54 -3.16
C PRO A 31 15.81 -14.44 -2.20
N GLY A 32 15.22 -14.35 -1.00
CA GLY A 32 15.65 -13.40 0.05
C GLY A 32 14.86 -12.09 0.12
N VAL A 33 13.98 -11.81 -0.85
CA VAL A 33 13.03 -10.69 -0.79
C VAL A 33 11.68 -11.26 -0.35
N GLY A 34 11.13 -10.77 0.77
CA GLY A 34 9.81 -11.16 1.25
C GLY A 34 8.78 -10.99 0.13
N GLN A 35 8.15 -12.08 -0.29
CA GLN A 35 7.10 -12.02 -1.30
C GLN A 35 5.83 -11.47 -0.65
N ALA A 36 5.19 -10.49 -1.27
CA ALA A 36 3.78 -10.26 -1.02
C ALA A 36 3.03 -11.58 -1.33
N SER A 37 2.04 -11.93 -0.50
CA SER A 37 1.14 -13.06 -0.82
C SER A 37 0.63 -12.94 -2.25
N VAL A 38 0.37 -14.09 -2.89
CA VAL A 38 -0.17 -14.23 -4.26
C VAL A 38 -0.96 -12.99 -4.65
N THR A 39 -0.47 -12.27 -5.66
CA THR A 39 -1.18 -11.10 -6.19
C THR A 39 -2.46 -11.59 -6.85
N ASP A 40 -3.56 -11.45 -6.11
CA ASP A 40 -4.90 -11.54 -6.66
C ASP A 40 -5.01 -10.67 -7.92
N ASP A 41 -5.94 -11.01 -8.81
CA ASP A 41 -6.32 -10.06 -9.84
C ASP A 41 -6.85 -8.77 -9.17
N PRO A 42 -6.67 -7.60 -9.80
CA PRO A 42 -7.06 -6.31 -9.21
C PRO A 42 -8.53 -6.26 -8.77
N GLY A 43 -9.43 -6.94 -9.47
CA GLY A 43 -10.85 -6.98 -9.16
C GLY A 43 -11.16 -7.77 -7.88
N THR A 44 -10.44 -8.86 -7.62
CA THR A 44 -10.55 -9.61 -6.36
C THR A 44 -9.88 -8.86 -5.22
N SER A 45 -8.69 -8.30 -5.44
CA SER A 45 -7.98 -7.48 -4.45
C SER A 45 -8.83 -6.28 -4.00
N ALA A 46 -9.56 -5.64 -4.92
CA ALA A 46 -10.46 -4.52 -4.65
C ALA A 46 -11.50 -4.80 -3.56
N ARG A 47 -12.06 -6.03 -3.58
CA ARG A 47 -13.22 -6.42 -2.76
C ARG A 47 -12.84 -6.99 -1.40
N ARG A 48 -11.54 -7.20 -1.14
CA ARG A 48 -11.04 -7.70 0.14
C ARG A 48 -11.20 -6.66 1.25
N TRP A 49 -11.65 -7.14 2.40
CA TRP A 49 -11.59 -6.37 3.64
C TRP A 49 -10.14 -6.09 4.03
N ARG A 50 -9.87 -4.84 4.37
CA ARG A 50 -8.59 -4.40 4.96
C ARG A 50 -8.90 -3.86 6.33
N ALA A 51 -8.12 -4.28 7.33
CA ALA A 51 -8.44 -3.99 8.72
C ALA A 51 -7.23 -3.49 9.50
N VAL A 52 -7.50 -2.65 10.48
CA VAL A 52 -6.56 -2.26 11.54
C VAL A 52 -7.19 -2.53 12.89
N THR A 53 -6.38 -2.97 13.85
CA THR A 53 -6.79 -3.02 15.26
C THR A 53 -6.55 -1.66 15.89
N VAL A 54 -7.59 -1.07 16.48
CA VAL A 54 -7.59 0.24 17.14
C VAL A 54 -7.90 0.03 18.62
N ARG A 55 -7.05 0.54 19.49
CA ARG A 55 -7.16 0.48 20.95
C ARG A 55 -8.18 1.51 21.44
N THR A 56 -9.44 1.23 21.13
CA THR A 56 -10.61 1.98 21.56
C THR A 56 -11.80 1.04 21.76
N ASP A 57 -12.85 1.53 22.41
CA ASP A 57 -14.13 0.85 22.50
C ASP A 57 -14.78 0.77 21.10
N PRO A 58 -15.22 -0.42 20.64
CA PRO A 58 -15.91 -0.58 19.36
C PRO A 58 -17.09 0.37 19.15
N GLU A 59 -17.84 0.72 20.19
CA GLU A 59 -19.02 1.59 20.08
C GLU A 59 -18.67 3.03 19.68
N GLN A 60 -17.46 3.50 20.03
CA GLN A 60 -16.97 4.81 19.57
C GLN A 60 -16.83 4.86 18.05
N LEU A 61 -16.32 3.77 17.45
CA LEU A 61 -16.15 3.67 16.00
C LEU A 61 -17.45 3.34 15.26
N ARG A 62 -18.44 2.72 15.92
CA ARG A 62 -19.77 2.51 15.33
C ARG A 62 -20.55 3.82 15.20
N THR A 63 -20.35 4.75 16.14
CA THR A 63 -21.07 6.03 16.18
C THR A 63 -20.49 7.03 15.19
N THR A 64 -19.17 7.03 15.01
CA THR A 64 -18.47 8.00 14.18
C THR A 64 -17.43 7.32 13.30
N THR A 65 -17.55 7.49 11.99
CA THR A 65 -16.51 7.07 11.05
C THR A 65 -15.33 8.07 11.10
N PRO A 66 -14.09 7.63 11.33
CA PRO A 66 -12.93 8.53 11.35
C PRO A 66 -12.76 9.30 10.04
N ALA A 67 -12.35 10.57 10.14
CA ALA A 67 -12.25 11.49 9.00
C ALA A 67 -11.47 10.94 7.78
N PRO A 68 -10.31 10.25 7.94
CA PRO A 68 -9.60 9.66 6.80
C PRO A 68 -10.43 8.65 6.00
N LEU A 69 -11.32 7.89 6.65
CA LEU A 69 -12.23 6.96 5.97
C LEU A 69 -13.47 7.67 5.43
N ALA A 70 -13.99 8.66 6.17
CA ALA A 70 -15.15 9.44 5.75
C ALA A 70 -14.91 10.19 4.43
N ALA A 71 -13.65 10.55 4.13
CA ALA A 71 -13.25 11.19 2.88
C ALA A 71 -13.57 10.37 1.62
N PHE A 72 -13.72 9.05 1.73
CA PHE A 72 -14.11 8.19 0.61
C PHE A 72 -15.63 8.12 0.38
N GLY A 73 -16.43 8.68 1.29
CA GLY A 73 -17.89 8.70 1.19
C GLY A 73 -18.51 7.30 1.10
N ASP A 74 -19.51 7.18 0.22
CA ASP A 74 -20.29 5.95 0.01
C ASP A 74 -19.53 4.85 -0.76
N ARG A 75 -18.35 5.16 -1.31
CA ARG A 75 -17.51 4.21 -2.04
C ARG A 75 -17.01 3.06 -1.16
N LEU A 76 -16.93 3.29 0.16
CA LEU A 76 -16.52 2.29 1.12
C LEU A 76 -17.71 1.63 1.82
N GLU A 77 -17.51 0.35 2.10
CA GLU A 77 -18.21 -0.36 3.15
C GLU A 77 -17.26 -0.45 4.35
N VAL A 78 -17.70 0.04 5.51
CA VAL A 78 -16.93 0.04 6.76
C VAL A 78 -17.60 -0.92 7.74
N ARG A 79 -16.79 -1.72 8.43
CA ARG A 79 -17.23 -2.67 9.45
C ARG A 79 -16.40 -2.47 10.70
N VAL A 80 -17.09 -2.45 11.85
CA VAL A 80 -16.47 -2.39 13.17
C VAL A 80 -16.87 -3.64 13.95
N THR A 81 -15.89 -4.37 14.46
CA THR A 81 -16.08 -5.53 15.34
C THR A 81 -15.15 -5.41 16.54
N PRO A 82 -15.44 -6.07 17.68
CA PRO A 82 -14.44 -6.24 18.73
C PRO A 82 -13.18 -6.91 18.17
N ALA A 83 -12.00 -6.41 18.55
CA ALA A 83 -10.73 -6.99 18.16
C ALA A 83 -10.43 -8.26 18.98
N PRO A 84 -9.79 -9.28 18.39
CA PRO A 84 -9.41 -10.48 19.12
C PRO A 84 -8.43 -10.19 20.27
N GLY A 85 -8.63 -10.89 21.38
CA GLY A 85 -7.76 -10.81 22.57
C GLY A 85 -7.90 -9.51 23.35
N ASP A 86 -9.10 -8.92 23.36
CA ASP A 86 -9.41 -7.69 24.10
C ASP A 86 -8.51 -6.50 23.73
N ARG A 87 -8.17 -6.38 22.44
CA ARG A 87 -7.26 -5.34 21.92
C ARG A 87 -8.01 -4.08 21.43
N GLY A 88 -9.27 -3.90 21.84
CA GLY A 88 -10.15 -2.82 21.40
C GLY A 88 -11.03 -3.23 20.23
N ALA A 89 -10.97 -2.48 19.12
CA ALA A 89 -11.84 -2.64 17.96
C ALA A 89 -11.04 -3.01 16.70
N GLU A 90 -11.59 -3.88 15.87
CA GLU A 90 -11.16 -4.08 14.48
C GLU A 90 -11.98 -3.14 13.59
N LEU A 91 -11.31 -2.18 12.97
CA LEU A 91 -11.86 -1.28 11.98
C LEU A 91 -11.47 -1.78 10.60
N ALA A 92 -12.46 -2.29 9.85
CA ALA A 92 -12.27 -2.84 8.52
C ALA A 92 -12.99 -2.01 7.46
N ALA A 93 -12.40 -1.90 6.27
CA ALA A 93 -13.00 -1.23 5.13
C ALA A 93 -12.72 -1.99 3.82
N ARG A 94 -13.64 -1.89 2.87
CA ARG A 94 -13.48 -2.35 1.49
C ARG A 94 -14.23 -1.43 0.53
N PHE A 95 -13.86 -1.44 -0.75
CA PHE A 95 -14.63 -0.73 -1.76
C PHE A 95 -15.85 -1.53 -2.22
N ARG A 96 -16.92 -0.81 -2.58
CA ARG A 96 -18.17 -1.41 -3.11
C ARG A 96 -18.11 -1.75 -4.60
N GLY A 97 -17.15 -1.17 -5.33
CA GLY A 97 -17.03 -1.28 -6.79
C GLY A 97 -15.60 -1.54 -7.26
N PRO A 98 -15.36 -1.46 -8.58
CA PRO A 98 -14.02 -1.55 -9.16
C PRO A 98 -13.10 -0.45 -8.62
N VAL A 99 -11.82 -0.77 -8.48
CA VAL A 99 -10.78 0.16 -8.00
C VAL A 99 -9.46 -0.08 -8.69
N THR A 100 -8.59 0.92 -8.58
CA THR A 100 -7.19 0.87 -8.96
C THR A 100 -6.31 0.45 -7.78
N GLU A 101 -5.09 0.01 -8.07
CA GLU A 101 -4.10 -0.32 -7.02
C GLU A 101 -3.72 0.91 -6.19
N GLU A 102 -3.74 2.10 -6.80
CA GLU A 102 -3.49 3.36 -6.12
C GLU A 102 -4.54 3.63 -5.03
N GLU A 103 -5.82 3.46 -5.35
CA GLU A 103 -6.93 3.62 -4.39
C GLU A 103 -6.86 2.57 -3.26
N ILE A 104 -6.39 1.36 -3.56
CA ILE A 104 -6.12 0.33 -2.54
C ILE A 104 -5.04 0.82 -1.58
N GLY A 105 -3.95 1.38 -2.12
CA GLY A 105 -2.86 1.96 -1.34
C GLY A 105 -3.34 3.13 -0.46
N GLU A 106 -4.20 3.98 -1.00
CA GLU A 106 -4.82 5.09 -0.27
C GLU A 106 -5.73 4.61 0.85
N LEU A 107 -6.51 3.55 0.63
CA LEU A 107 -7.32 2.94 1.70
C LEU A 107 -6.43 2.37 2.82
N ARG A 108 -5.31 1.72 2.48
CA ARG A 108 -4.34 1.24 3.48
C ARG A 108 -3.77 2.40 4.31
N SER A 109 -3.41 3.51 3.66
CA SER A 109 -2.95 4.72 4.35
C SER A 109 -4.03 5.32 5.24
N ALA A 110 -5.25 5.49 4.73
CA ALA A 110 -6.37 6.06 5.48
C ALA A 110 -6.74 5.23 6.72
N LEU A 111 -6.69 3.90 6.65
CA LEU A 111 -6.88 3.04 7.82
C LEU A 111 -5.78 3.25 8.88
N ARG A 112 -4.52 3.40 8.46
CA ARG A 112 -3.40 3.71 9.37
C ARG A 112 -3.55 5.09 10.02
N GLU A 113 -3.91 6.09 9.23
CA GLU A 113 -4.16 7.45 9.73
C GLU A 113 -5.33 7.48 10.70
N ALA A 114 -6.44 6.80 10.37
CA ALA A 114 -7.60 6.67 11.26
C ALA A 114 -7.20 6.05 12.61
N LYS A 115 -6.41 4.97 12.59
CA LYS A 115 -5.89 4.36 13.82
C LYS A 115 -5.07 5.36 14.65
N GLN A 116 -4.15 6.10 14.02
CA GLN A 116 -3.28 7.06 14.74
C GLN A 116 -4.10 8.22 15.32
N LEU A 117 -5.02 8.80 14.55
CA LEU A 117 -5.90 9.85 15.05
C LEU A 117 -6.75 9.39 16.24
N VAL A 118 -7.28 8.16 16.19
CA VAL A 118 -8.12 7.64 17.28
C VAL A 118 -7.29 7.30 18.51
N GLU A 119 -6.09 6.73 18.35
CA GLU A 119 -5.27 6.28 19.48
C GLU A 119 -4.37 7.36 20.09
N VAL A 120 -3.94 8.31 19.27
CA VAL A 120 -2.90 9.30 19.61
C VAL A 120 -3.41 10.73 19.46
N GLY A 121 -4.37 10.97 18.55
CA GLY A 121 -4.88 12.31 18.24
C GLY A 121 -4.13 13.02 17.11
N GLU A 122 -3.05 12.43 16.61
CA GLU A 122 -2.21 12.99 15.54
C GLU A 122 -1.80 11.93 14.51
N VAL A 123 -1.38 12.37 13.33
CA VAL A 123 -0.84 11.51 12.28
C VAL A 123 0.66 11.74 12.20
N LEU A 124 1.44 10.68 12.44
CA LEU A 124 2.89 10.68 12.27
C LEU A 124 3.23 10.77 10.78
N ARG A 125 4.02 11.78 10.43
CA ARG A 125 4.60 11.94 9.11
C ARG A 125 6.10 11.83 9.20
N VAL A 126 6.68 11.02 8.32
CA VAL A 126 8.12 11.01 8.10
C VAL A 126 8.39 12.04 7.02
N ASP A 127 8.87 13.22 7.45
CA ASP A 127 9.39 14.17 6.49
C ASP A 127 10.68 13.60 5.89
N PRO A 128 10.82 13.59 4.55
CA PRO A 128 12.07 13.19 3.95
C PRO A 128 13.17 14.10 4.50
N GLN A 129 14.25 13.49 5.02
CA GLN A 129 15.45 14.25 5.35
C GLN A 129 15.83 15.12 4.14
N PRO A 130 16.27 16.37 4.32
CA PRO A 130 16.73 17.18 3.20
C PRO A 130 18.09 16.64 2.72
N HIS A 131 18.06 15.60 1.89
CA HIS A 131 19.16 15.23 1.03
C HIS A 131 18.96 16.09 -0.22
N GLY A 132 19.91 17.00 -0.50
CA GLY A 132 19.80 17.93 -1.64
C GLY A 132 19.49 17.23 -2.96
N HIS A 133 19.23 18.00 -4.03
CA HIS A 133 18.79 17.44 -5.31
C HIS A 133 19.69 16.30 -5.80
N ARG A 134 19.11 15.09 -5.91
CA ARG A 134 19.80 13.95 -6.52
C ARG A 134 20.01 14.26 -8.00
N LYS A 135 21.14 13.83 -8.57
CA LYS A 135 21.35 13.92 -10.01
C LYS A 135 20.19 13.20 -10.73
N PRO A 136 19.62 13.78 -11.81
CA PRO A 136 18.53 13.18 -12.56
C PRO A 136 19.06 11.99 -13.38
N THR A 137 19.36 10.90 -12.67
CA THR A 137 19.71 9.63 -13.26
C THR A 137 18.46 8.75 -13.27
N PRO A 138 18.31 7.84 -14.25
CA PRO A 138 17.18 6.92 -14.27
C PRO A 138 17.01 6.12 -12.96
N GLN A 139 18.12 5.78 -12.30
CA GLN A 139 18.10 5.09 -11.01
C GLN A 139 17.64 6.02 -9.86
N GLY A 140 18.04 7.30 -9.92
CA GLY A 140 17.63 8.31 -8.94
C GLY A 140 16.14 8.60 -9.00
N GLU A 141 15.59 8.72 -10.21
CA GLU A 141 14.15 8.91 -10.44
C GLU A 141 13.34 7.68 -9.99
N ALA A 142 13.84 6.47 -10.26
CA ALA A 142 13.20 5.25 -9.79
C ALA A 142 13.13 5.19 -8.25
N LEU A 143 14.23 5.53 -7.56
CA LEU A 143 14.26 5.59 -6.10
C LEU A 143 13.31 6.66 -5.55
N GLU A 144 13.25 7.83 -6.18
CA GLU A 144 12.33 8.90 -5.77
C GLU A 144 10.86 8.49 -5.92
N GLY A 145 10.53 7.80 -7.00
CA GLY A 145 9.21 7.18 -7.19
C GLY A 145 8.87 6.15 -6.11
N MET A 146 9.81 5.28 -5.76
CA MET A 146 9.64 4.29 -4.69
C MET A 146 9.40 4.94 -3.32
N THR A 147 10.18 5.98 -2.98
CA THR A 147 10.01 6.74 -1.74
C THR A 147 8.63 7.39 -1.66
N LYS A 148 8.14 7.96 -2.78
CA LYS A 148 6.81 8.57 -2.85
C LYS A 148 5.68 7.55 -2.68
N ALA A 149 5.85 6.33 -3.17
CA ALA A 149 4.86 5.25 -3.06
C ALA A 149 4.87 4.54 -1.69
N ALA A 150 5.99 4.55 -0.97
CA ALA A 150 6.20 3.78 0.27
C ALA A 150 5.08 3.92 1.33
N PRO A 151 4.52 5.12 1.60
CA PRO A 151 3.46 5.26 2.60
C PRO A 151 2.20 4.43 2.29
N LYS A 152 1.95 4.12 1.01
CA LYS A 152 0.77 3.38 0.54
C LYS A 152 0.92 1.87 0.74
N GLU A 153 2.13 1.33 0.69
CA GLU A 153 2.38 -0.12 0.72
C GLU A 153 2.42 -0.73 2.13
N GLY A 154 2.62 0.08 3.18
CA GLY A 154 2.67 -0.43 4.55
C GLY A 154 3.93 -1.22 4.87
N VAL A 155 5.00 -1.02 4.10
CA VAL A 155 6.34 -1.54 4.37
C VAL A 155 7.14 -0.37 4.94
N LEU A 156 7.57 -0.50 6.19
CA LEU A 156 8.59 0.37 6.79
C LEU A 156 9.97 -0.03 6.27
#